data_AF-A0A1Q7JLD9-F1
#
_entry.id   AF-A0A1Q7JLD9-F1
#
_cell.length_a   1.000
_cell.length_b   1.000
_cell.length_c   1.000
_cell.angle_alpha   90.00
_cell.angle_beta   90.00
_cell.angle_gamma   90.00
#
_symmetry.space_group_name_H-M   'P 1'
#
loop_
_entity.id
_entity.type
_entity.pdbx_description
1 polymer ?
#
loop_
_entity_poly.entity_id
_entity_poly.type
_entity_poly.pdbx_seq_one_letter_code
_entity_poly.pdbx_strand_id
1 'polypeptide(L)'
;MGFALAALAMTLEWSAASVALGWTVLGVVALAADRWSGRPGGRAAAVGLAVLALLCVFSVAVWARESGAPVFTDAWAVALYAYVAAAALCARWWRVPPQPAAWEARGGEFCWALCGVAVFVGGSIQFGRSFGRLADLAGDLALSIWWLVAAGVLVLLGFRLDRKDVRSSGLAVAAGAGLKIVLYDLSALYALYRVASFFALALIALAVAYAYNRKAVSASRSNV
;
A
#
# COMPACT_ATOMS: atom_id res chain seq x y z
N MET A 1 27.04 -15.91 3.97
CA MET A 1 26.43 -17.16 4.48
C MET A 1 25.89 -17.05 5.91
N GLY A 2 26.59 -16.40 6.86
CA GLY A 2 26.12 -16.30 8.26
C GLY A 2 24.72 -15.71 8.46
N PHE A 3 24.37 -14.60 7.80
CA PHE A 3 23.03 -14.00 7.89
C PHE A 3 21.90 -14.93 7.41
N ALA A 4 22.15 -15.74 6.37
CA ALA A 4 21.16 -16.66 5.85
C ALA A 4 20.90 -17.83 6.81
N LEU A 5 21.94 -18.34 7.47
CA LEU A 5 21.81 -19.41 8.48
C LEU A 5 21.08 -18.91 9.74
N ALA A 6 21.39 -17.69 10.20
CA ALA A 6 20.67 -17.07 11.31
C ALA A 6 19.18 -16.85 10.97
N ALA A 7 18.90 -16.38 9.74
CA ALA A 7 17.53 -16.21 9.27
C ALA A 7 16.77 -17.55 9.22
N LEU A 8 17.41 -18.63 8.78
CA LEU A 8 16.84 -19.98 8.76
C LEU A 8 16.57 -20.51 10.17
N ALA A 9 17.52 -20.36 11.11
CA ALA A 9 17.36 -20.82 12.48
C ALA A 9 16.13 -20.19 13.16
N MET A 10 15.91 -18.89 12.95
CA MET A 10 14.74 -18.19 13.48
C MET A 10 13.42 -18.81 13.00
N THR A 11 13.33 -19.26 11.74
CA THR A 11 12.08 -19.83 11.20
C THR A 11 11.65 -21.13 11.86
N LEU A 12 12.58 -21.86 12.47
CA LEU A 12 12.31 -23.18 13.03
C LEU A 12 11.77 -23.10 14.47
N GLU A 13 12.14 -22.08 15.22
CA GLU A 13 11.85 -22.00 16.66
C GLU A 13 10.88 -20.89 17.03
N TRP A 14 10.78 -19.82 16.22
CA TRP A 14 10.13 -18.58 16.64
C TRP A 14 8.75 -18.40 16.02
N SER A 15 7.90 -17.63 16.72
CA SER A 15 6.62 -17.19 16.17
C SER A 15 6.82 -16.37 14.89
N ALA A 16 5.85 -16.40 13.96
CA ALA A 16 5.97 -15.71 12.67
C ALA A 16 6.26 -14.20 12.80
N ALA A 17 5.69 -13.53 13.82
CA ALA A 17 5.98 -12.12 14.09
C ALA A 17 7.42 -11.90 14.58
N SER A 18 7.93 -12.80 15.44
CA SER A 18 9.31 -12.78 15.91
C SER A 18 10.32 -13.08 14.80
N VAL A 19 9.99 -13.97 13.86
CA VAL A 19 10.80 -14.24 12.66
C VAL A 19 10.93 -12.99 11.81
N ALA A 20 9.80 -12.34 11.50
CA ALA A 20 9.80 -11.11 10.74
C ALA A 20 10.62 -10.00 11.42
N LEU A 21 10.49 -9.86 12.74
CA LEU A 21 11.32 -8.97 13.55
C LEU A 21 12.81 -9.30 13.44
N GLY A 22 13.16 -10.57 13.63
CA GLY A 22 14.53 -11.05 13.55
C GLY A 22 15.18 -10.78 12.19
N TRP A 23 14.48 -11.08 11.10
CA TRP A 23 14.93 -10.79 9.73
C TRP A 23 15.08 -9.28 9.48
N THR A 24 14.17 -8.47 10.00
CA THR A 24 14.24 -7.02 9.91
C THR A 24 15.51 -6.49 10.59
N VAL A 25 15.77 -6.93 11.82
CA VAL A 25 16.96 -6.55 12.59
C VAL A 25 18.24 -7.02 11.88
N LEU A 26 18.27 -8.28 11.42
CA LEU A 26 19.40 -8.83 10.66
C LEU A 26 19.67 -8.03 9.38
N GLY A 27 18.62 -7.55 8.69
CA GLY A 27 18.76 -6.70 7.51
C GLY A 27 19.43 -5.35 7.82
N VAL A 28 19.04 -4.69 8.92
CA VAL A 28 19.68 -3.45 9.38
C VAL A 28 21.13 -3.69 9.76
N VAL A 29 21.42 -4.77 10.49
CA VAL A 29 22.78 -5.14 10.90
C VAL A 29 23.65 -5.44 9.67
N ALA A 30 23.11 -6.12 8.66
CA ALA A 30 23.83 -6.40 7.41
C ALA A 30 24.21 -5.11 6.67
N LEU A 31 23.30 -4.12 6.62
CA LEU A 31 23.59 -2.82 6.02
C LEU A 31 24.59 -2.00 6.85
N ALA A 32 24.48 -2.04 8.18
CA ALA A 32 25.42 -1.36 9.08
C ALA A 32 26.83 -1.96 8.96
N ALA A 33 26.94 -3.29 8.87
CA ALA A 33 28.20 -4.00 8.68
C ALA A 33 28.86 -3.65 7.33
N ASP A 34 28.08 -3.54 6.25
CA ASP A 34 28.57 -3.04 4.95
C ASP A 34 29.12 -1.63 5.07
N ARG A 35 28.36 -0.75 5.74
CA ARG A 35 28.70 0.67 5.91
C ARG A 35 29.98 0.89 6.72
N TRP A 36 30.20 0.12 7.78
CA TRP A 36 31.31 0.35 8.71
C TRP A 36 32.52 -0.55 8.46
N SER A 37 32.31 -1.79 8.03
CA SER A 37 33.39 -2.74 7.82
C SER A 37 33.77 -2.93 6.35
N GLY A 38 33.08 -2.25 5.42
CA GLY A 38 33.38 -2.32 3.99
C GLY A 38 33.21 -3.71 3.38
N ARG A 39 32.45 -4.59 4.06
CA ARG A 39 32.29 -5.99 3.62
C ARG A 39 31.35 -6.05 2.42
N PRO A 40 31.81 -6.55 1.25
CA PRO A 40 30.96 -6.66 0.08
C PRO A 40 29.80 -7.62 0.33
N GLY A 41 28.58 -7.22 -0.06
CA GLY A 41 27.38 -8.06 -0.04
C GLY A 41 26.39 -7.80 1.10
N GLY A 42 26.72 -6.95 2.09
CA GLY A 42 25.78 -6.63 3.17
C GLY A 42 24.53 -5.89 2.69
N ARG A 43 24.65 -5.08 1.63
CA ARG A 43 23.51 -4.42 0.95
C ARG A 43 22.53 -5.40 0.30
N ALA A 44 23.05 -6.40 -0.42
CA ALA A 44 22.22 -7.41 -1.05
C ALA A 44 21.48 -8.24 0.00
N ALA A 45 22.18 -8.60 1.09
CA ALA A 45 21.57 -9.27 2.22
C ALA A 45 20.50 -8.41 2.90
N ALA A 46 20.75 -7.11 3.10
CA ALA A 46 19.79 -6.19 3.69
C ALA A 46 18.51 -6.06 2.85
N VAL A 47 18.64 -5.89 1.53
CA VAL A 47 17.49 -5.82 0.61
C VAL A 47 16.73 -7.15 0.57
N GLY A 48 17.45 -8.27 0.46
CA GLY A 48 16.84 -9.60 0.46
C GLY A 48 16.06 -9.88 1.75
N LEU A 49 16.66 -9.61 2.91
CA LEU A 49 16.00 -9.75 4.21
C LEU A 49 14.83 -8.79 4.38
N ALA A 50 14.92 -7.55 3.88
CA ALA A 50 13.81 -6.61 3.91
C ALA A 50 12.62 -7.08 3.06
N VAL A 51 12.86 -7.69 1.89
CA VAL A 51 11.78 -8.26 1.07
C VAL A 51 11.18 -9.49 1.74
N LEU A 52 12.00 -10.41 2.26
CA LEU A 52 11.53 -11.59 2.96
C LEU A 52 10.75 -11.25 4.23
N ALA A 53 11.21 -10.27 5.01
CA ALA A 53 10.51 -9.79 6.19
C ALA A 53 9.17 -9.17 5.82
N LEU A 54 9.09 -8.35 4.76
CA LEU A 54 7.82 -7.81 4.27
C LEU A 54 6.82 -8.93 3.93
N LEU A 55 7.28 -9.91 3.14
CA LEU A 55 6.46 -11.04 2.75
C LEU A 55 6.00 -11.82 3.98
N CYS A 56 6.88 -12.08 4.95
CA CYS A 56 6.53 -12.77 6.19
C CYS A 56 5.48 -11.99 7.00
N VAL A 57 5.64 -10.67 7.16
CA VAL A 57 4.68 -9.81 7.87
C VAL A 57 3.30 -9.90 7.23
N PHE A 58 3.20 -9.75 5.91
CA PHE A 58 1.92 -9.64 5.21
C PHE A 58 1.33 -10.96 4.72
N SER A 59 2.04 -12.09 4.88
CA SER A 59 1.51 -13.43 4.61
C SER A 59 1.39 -14.21 5.92
N VAL A 60 2.44 -14.88 6.37
CA VAL A 60 2.39 -15.81 7.50
C VAL A 60 2.00 -15.12 8.81
N ALA A 61 2.64 -13.99 9.14
CA ALA A 61 2.46 -13.36 10.44
C ALA A 61 1.09 -12.71 10.61
N VAL A 62 0.48 -12.17 9.54
CA VAL A 62 -0.86 -11.56 9.63
C VAL A 62 -1.95 -12.61 9.86
N TRP A 63 -1.80 -13.81 9.29
CA TRP A 63 -2.69 -14.95 9.48
C TRP A 63 -2.51 -15.61 10.84
N ALA A 64 -1.31 -15.54 11.41
CA ALA A 64 -1.02 -16.02 12.77
C ALA A 64 -1.51 -15.06 13.88
N ARG A 65 -2.06 -13.88 13.55
CA ARG A 65 -2.59 -12.95 14.56
C ARG A 65 -3.84 -13.51 15.22
N GLU A 66 -3.86 -13.50 16.54
CA GLU A 66 -5.03 -13.85 17.33
C GLU A 66 -6.18 -12.85 17.09
N SER A 67 -7.40 -13.36 16.91
CA SER A 67 -8.58 -12.54 16.56
C SER A 67 -8.96 -11.51 17.64
N GLY A 68 -8.64 -11.81 18.92
CA GLY A 68 -8.93 -10.95 20.07
C GLY A 68 -7.81 -10.00 20.49
N ALA A 69 -6.61 -10.10 19.89
CA ALA A 69 -5.45 -9.33 20.35
C ALA A 69 -5.62 -7.81 20.09
N PRO A 70 -4.95 -6.95 20.87
CA PRO A 70 -4.93 -5.50 20.63
C PRO A 70 -4.42 -5.16 19.22
N VAL A 71 -5.18 -4.37 18.45
CA VAL A 71 -4.87 -4.12 17.02
C VAL A 71 -3.52 -3.44 16.83
N PHE A 72 -3.18 -2.48 17.69
CA PHE A 72 -2.02 -1.60 17.51
C PHE A 72 -0.79 -2.01 18.33
N THR A 73 -0.92 -2.94 19.28
CA THR A 73 0.15 -3.26 20.25
C THR A 73 0.48 -4.75 20.33
N ASP A 74 -0.17 -5.59 19.53
CA ASP A 74 0.18 -7.01 19.48
C ASP A 74 1.52 -7.26 18.75
N ALA A 75 1.99 -8.52 18.82
CA ALA A 75 3.29 -8.91 18.28
C ALA A 75 3.47 -8.56 16.80
N TRP A 76 2.42 -8.69 15.97
CA TRP A 76 2.49 -8.29 14.58
C TRP A 76 2.56 -6.79 14.38
N ALA A 77 1.82 -5.99 15.16
CA ALA A 77 1.91 -4.54 15.08
C ALA A 77 3.31 -4.05 15.43
N VAL A 78 3.91 -4.62 16.48
CA VAL A 78 5.32 -4.36 16.84
C VAL A 78 6.26 -4.75 15.70
N ALA A 79 6.06 -5.93 15.08
CA ALA A 79 6.85 -6.38 13.93
C ALA A 79 6.74 -5.42 12.74
N LEU A 80 5.53 -4.96 12.43
CA LEU A 80 5.28 -3.97 11.38
C LEU A 80 6.00 -2.65 11.67
N TYR A 81 5.89 -2.10 12.88
CA TYR A 81 6.52 -0.82 13.22
C TYR A 81 8.04 -0.91 13.18
N ALA A 82 8.60 -2.01 13.69
CA ALA A 82 10.02 -2.29 13.57
C ALA A 82 10.46 -2.38 12.10
N TYR A 83 9.66 -3.04 11.24
CA TYR A 83 9.90 -3.09 9.81
C TYR A 83 9.90 -1.71 9.16
N VAL A 84 8.89 -0.88 9.45
CA VAL A 84 8.79 0.49 8.92
C VAL A 84 10.00 1.33 9.33
N ALA A 85 10.36 1.29 10.62
CA ALA A 85 11.52 2.02 11.15
C ALA A 85 12.82 1.53 10.50
N ALA A 86 13.01 0.21 10.37
CA ALA A 86 14.18 -0.39 9.74
C ALA A 86 14.29 -0.05 8.25
N ALA A 87 13.18 -0.12 7.49
CA ALA A 87 13.18 0.21 6.08
C ALA A 87 13.52 1.70 5.85
N ALA A 88 12.96 2.60 6.66
CA ALA A 88 13.32 4.02 6.63
C ALA A 88 14.79 4.26 7.01
N LEU A 89 15.29 3.55 8.03
CA LEU A 89 16.70 3.62 8.44
C LEU A 89 17.64 3.14 7.33
N CYS A 90 17.31 2.00 6.73
CA CYS A 90 18.06 1.44 5.60
C CYS A 90 18.08 2.40 4.41
N ALA A 91 16.94 3.02 4.10
CA ALA A 91 16.85 4.02 3.03
C ALA A 91 17.75 5.24 3.30
N ARG A 92 17.77 5.74 4.54
CA ARG A 92 18.60 6.88 4.95
C ARG A 92 20.10 6.55 5.02
N TRP A 93 20.44 5.32 5.35
CA TRP A 93 21.83 4.87 5.48
C TRP A 93 22.41 4.34 4.17
N TRP A 94 21.59 4.20 3.13
CA TRP A 94 22.01 3.75 1.82
C TRP A 94 23.07 4.67 1.22
N ARG A 95 24.27 4.14 0.96
CA ARG A 95 25.36 4.85 0.29
C ARG A 95 25.60 4.21 -1.06
N VAL A 96 25.62 5.03 -2.11
CA VAL A 96 25.94 4.58 -3.46
C VAL A 96 27.47 4.39 -3.54
N PRO A 97 27.97 3.21 -3.93
CA PRO A 97 29.41 2.98 -4.08
C PRO A 97 29.95 3.73 -5.32
N PRO A 98 31.28 3.92 -5.44
CA PRO A 98 31.87 4.69 -6.54
C PRO A 98 31.60 4.12 -7.94
N GLN A 99 31.45 2.81 -8.05
CA GLN A 99 31.09 2.09 -9.28
C GLN A 99 29.83 1.26 -8.98
N PRO A 100 28.63 1.87 -9.00
CA PRO A 100 27.41 1.20 -8.59
C PRO A 100 26.88 0.30 -9.69
N ALA A 101 26.44 -0.91 -9.30
CA ALA A 101 25.51 -1.65 -10.14
C ALA A 101 24.17 -0.88 -10.21
N ALA A 102 23.40 -1.08 -11.29
CA ALA A 102 22.14 -0.36 -11.51
C ALA A 102 21.14 -0.47 -10.33
N TRP A 103 21.09 -1.62 -9.67
CA TRP A 103 20.24 -1.85 -8.50
C TRP A 103 20.76 -1.13 -7.24
N GLU A 104 22.09 -0.98 -7.08
CA GLU A 104 22.69 -0.29 -5.94
C GLU A 104 22.46 1.21 -6.00
N ALA A 105 22.41 1.78 -7.20
CA ALA A 105 22.09 3.20 -7.40
C ALA A 105 20.67 3.54 -6.91
N ARG A 106 19.72 2.61 -7.03
CA ARG A 106 18.30 2.82 -6.66
C ARG A 106 17.90 2.14 -5.35
N GLY A 107 18.81 1.48 -4.64
CA GLY A 107 18.47 0.71 -3.44
C GLY A 107 17.86 1.56 -2.32
N GLY A 108 18.30 2.81 -2.14
CA GLY A 108 17.68 3.73 -1.19
C GLY A 108 16.22 4.09 -1.55
N GLU A 109 15.94 4.32 -2.84
CA GLU A 109 14.57 4.54 -3.34
C GLU A 109 13.70 3.29 -3.13
N PHE A 110 14.29 2.11 -3.36
CA PHE A 110 13.62 0.84 -3.13
C PHE A 110 13.26 0.62 -1.65
N CYS A 111 14.18 0.92 -0.71
CA CYS A 111 13.89 0.87 0.72
C CYS A 111 12.79 1.84 1.14
N TRP A 112 12.75 3.05 0.57
CA TRP A 112 11.63 3.98 0.79
C TRP A 112 10.32 3.45 0.23
N ALA A 113 10.34 2.80 -0.93
CA ALA A 113 9.15 2.17 -1.49
C ALA A 113 8.63 1.03 -0.59
N LEU A 114 9.52 0.15 -0.11
CA LEU A 114 9.17 -0.90 0.85
C LEU A 114 8.57 -0.34 2.15
N CYS A 115 9.14 0.75 2.67
CA CYS A 115 8.60 1.47 3.82
C CYS A 115 7.19 2.00 3.54
N GLY A 116 6.98 2.67 2.40
CA GLY A 116 5.68 3.19 1.99
C GLY A 116 4.63 2.09 1.81
N VAL A 117 5.00 0.97 1.20
CA VAL A 117 4.13 -0.21 1.06
C VAL A 117 3.75 -0.78 2.44
N ALA A 118 4.72 -0.94 3.33
CA ALA A 118 4.45 -1.44 4.69
C ALA A 118 3.51 -0.52 5.47
N VAL A 119 3.71 0.80 5.39
CA VAL A 119 2.80 1.77 6.02
C VAL A 119 1.40 1.67 5.41
N PHE A 120 1.29 1.67 4.09
CA PHE A 120 0.00 1.67 3.40
C PHE A 120 -0.82 0.40 3.68
N VAL A 121 -0.20 -0.78 3.49
CA VAL A 121 -0.87 -2.08 3.67
C VAL A 121 -1.08 -2.36 5.16
N GLY A 122 -0.08 -2.06 6.00
CA GLY A 122 -0.16 -2.23 7.44
C GLY A 122 -1.24 -1.36 8.08
N GLY A 123 -1.29 -0.09 7.70
CA GLY A 123 -2.35 0.82 8.10
C GLY A 123 -3.73 0.34 7.64
N SER A 124 -3.87 -0.13 6.40
CA SER A 124 -5.15 -0.67 5.91
C SER A 124 -5.66 -1.81 6.81
N ILE A 125 -4.79 -2.75 7.18
CA ILE A 125 -5.16 -3.87 8.06
C ILE A 125 -5.56 -3.37 9.46
N GLN A 126 -4.79 -2.44 10.03
CA GLN A 126 -5.05 -1.91 11.38
C GLN A 126 -6.34 -1.10 11.44
N PHE A 127 -6.54 -0.16 10.51
CA PHE A 127 -7.75 0.66 10.46
C PHE A 127 -8.99 -0.20 10.15
N GLY A 128 -8.89 -1.12 9.19
CA GLY A 128 -9.98 -2.05 8.87
C GLY A 128 -10.39 -2.90 10.08
N ARG A 129 -9.42 -3.49 10.80
CA ARG A 129 -9.73 -4.31 12.00
C ARG A 129 -10.20 -3.47 13.19
N SER A 130 -9.64 -2.28 13.41
CA SER A 130 -10.00 -1.44 14.56
C SER A 130 -11.44 -0.93 14.45
N PHE A 131 -11.82 -0.42 13.28
CA PHE A 131 -13.17 0.12 13.07
C PHE A 131 -14.20 -0.96 12.72
N GLY A 132 -13.78 -2.05 12.05
CA GLY A 132 -14.64 -3.20 11.80
C GLY A 132 -15.12 -3.91 13.07
N ARG A 133 -14.37 -3.83 14.18
CA ARG A 133 -14.84 -4.32 15.50
C ARG A 133 -16.04 -3.55 16.04
N LEU A 134 -16.23 -2.29 15.62
CA LEU A 134 -17.34 -1.44 16.05
C LEU A 134 -18.56 -1.65 15.14
N ALA A 135 -18.33 -1.62 13.83
CA ALA A 135 -19.32 -1.93 12.79
C ALA A 135 -18.59 -2.18 11.46
N ASP A 136 -19.07 -3.12 10.66
CA ASP A 136 -18.47 -3.43 9.35
C ASP A 136 -18.38 -2.19 8.45
N LEU A 137 -19.45 -1.39 8.39
CA LEU A 137 -19.50 -0.15 7.62
C LEU A 137 -18.44 0.87 8.10
N ALA A 138 -18.18 0.96 9.40
CA ALA A 138 -17.15 1.85 9.93
C ALA A 138 -15.75 1.41 9.49
N GLY A 139 -15.50 0.10 9.42
CA GLY A 139 -14.28 -0.49 8.87
C GLY A 139 -14.07 -0.10 7.40
N ASP A 140 -15.11 -0.23 6.58
CA ASP A 140 -15.04 0.09 5.14
C ASP A 140 -14.77 1.56 4.86
N LEU A 141 -15.45 2.46 5.58
CA LEU A 141 -15.20 3.90 5.47
C LEU A 141 -13.81 4.28 5.98
N ALA A 142 -13.37 3.72 7.11
CA ALA A 142 -12.04 3.98 7.65
C ALA A 142 -10.94 3.58 6.66
N LEU A 143 -11.11 2.45 5.97
CA LEU A 143 -10.23 2.02 4.88
C LEU A 143 -10.20 3.02 3.72
N SER A 144 -11.36 3.49 3.27
CA SER A 144 -11.44 4.46 2.17
C SER A 144 -10.80 5.81 2.52
N ILE A 145 -11.03 6.29 3.75
CA ILE A 145 -10.38 7.50 4.29
C ILE A 145 -8.86 7.30 4.35
N TRP A 146 -8.40 6.17 4.88
CA TRP A 146 -6.97 5.84 4.94
C TRP A 146 -6.32 5.87 3.55
N TRP A 147 -6.97 5.30 2.54
CA TRP A 147 -6.46 5.29 1.16
C TRP A 147 -6.39 6.69 0.57
N LEU A 148 -7.39 7.53 0.81
CA LEU A 148 -7.40 8.93 0.34
C LEU A 148 -6.32 9.77 1.03
N VAL A 149 -6.09 9.58 2.34
CA VAL A 149 -5.01 10.24 3.07
C VAL A 149 -3.65 9.79 2.52
N ALA A 150 -3.45 8.49 2.32
CA ALA A 150 -2.22 7.96 1.74
C ALA A 150 -1.98 8.50 0.31
N ALA A 151 -3.02 8.56 -0.52
CA ALA A 151 -2.95 9.15 -1.85
C ALA A 151 -2.56 10.64 -1.81
N GLY A 152 -3.20 11.42 -0.93
CA GLY A 152 -2.88 12.83 -0.74
C GLY A 152 -1.43 13.06 -0.30
N VAL A 153 -0.94 12.25 0.64
CA VAL A 153 0.46 12.29 1.08
C VAL A 153 1.42 11.95 -0.06
N LEU A 154 1.15 10.90 -0.83
CA LEU A 154 1.97 10.52 -1.98
C LEU A 154 2.00 11.59 -3.07
N VAL A 155 0.85 12.19 -3.39
CA VAL A 155 0.80 13.29 -4.37
C VAL A 155 1.59 14.51 -3.87
N LEU A 156 1.41 14.90 -2.60
CA LEU A 156 2.13 16.01 -1.99
C LEU A 156 3.65 15.76 -1.98
N LEU A 157 4.09 14.57 -1.58
CA LEU A 157 5.50 14.18 -1.61
C LEU A 157 6.04 14.11 -3.04
N GLY A 158 5.25 13.61 -3.99
CA GLY A 158 5.61 13.55 -5.40
C GLY A 158 5.88 14.94 -6.00
N PHE A 159 5.10 15.96 -5.61
CA PHE A 159 5.38 17.35 -5.99
C PHE A 159 6.58 17.93 -5.23
N ARG A 160 6.68 17.72 -3.91
CA ARG A 160 7.79 18.27 -3.10
C ARG A 160 9.16 17.70 -3.46
N LEU A 161 9.21 16.43 -3.87
CA LEU A 161 10.44 15.73 -4.25
C LEU A 161 10.70 15.75 -5.77
N ASP A 162 9.83 16.38 -6.55
CA ASP A 162 9.81 16.37 -8.02
C ASP A 162 9.96 14.97 -8.63
N ARG A 163 9.22 14.00 -8.08
CA ARG A 163 9.22 12.60 -8.54
C ARG A 163 7.88 12.25 -9.17
N LYS A 164 7.86 12.19 -10.51
CA LYS A 164 6.68 11.79 -11.31
C LYS A 164 6.11 10.44 -10.86
N ASP A 165 6.98 9.47 -10.58
CA ASP A 165 6.57 8.11 -10.21
C ASP A 165 5.74 8.12 -8.92
N VAL A 166 6.22 8.81 -7.88
CA VAL A 166 5.54 8.95 -6.58
C VAL A 166 4.18 9.65 -6.75
N ARG A 167 4.13 10.70 -7.57
CA ARG A 167 2.88 11.41 -7.90
C ARG A 167 1.89 10.48 -8.61
N SER A 168 2.33 9.71 -9.60
CA SER A 168 1.46 8.77 -10.32
C SER A 168 0.95 7.64 -9.43
N SER A 169 1.77 7.13 -8.51
CA SER A 169 1.32 6.16 -7.50
C SER A 169 0.23 6.74 -6.61
N GLY A 170 0.39 7.99 -6.14
CA GLY A 170 -0.66 8.67 -5.37
C GLY A 170 -1.98 8.82 -6.15
N LEU A 171 -1.91 9.20 -7.43
CA LEU A 171 -3.09 9.28 -8.30
C LEU A 171 -3.74 7.91 -8.53
N ALA A 172 -2.94 6.85 -8.69
CA ALA A 172 -3.45 5.48 -8.82
C ALA A 172 -4.17 5.02 -7.55
N VAL A 173 -3.62 5.30 -6.36
CA VAL A 173 -4.28 5.00 -5.07
C VAL A 173 -5.57 5.80 -4.92
N ALA A 174 -5.58 7.08 -5.31
CA ALA A 174 -6.79 7.90 -5.30
C ALA A 174 -7.87 7.34 -6.24
N ALA A 175 -7.51 6.94 -7.45
CA ALA A 175 -8.42 6.31 -8.40
C ALA A 175 -8.96 4.99 -7.86
N GLY A 176 -8.12 4.16 -7.24
CA GLY A 176 -8.52 2.93 -6.58
C GLY A 176 -9.48 3.16 -5.41
N ALA A 177 -9.21 4.17 -4.57
CA ALA A 177 -10.10 4.56 -3.48
C ALA A 177 -11.45 5.07 -4.01
N GLY A 178 -11.44 5.94 -5.01
CA GLY A 178 -12.66 6.45 -5.65
C GLY A 178 -13.49 5.33 -6.27
N LEU A 179 -12.84 4.39 -6.96
CA LEU A 179 -13.51 3.22 -7.52
C LEU A 179 -14.11 2.33 -6.43
N LYS A 180 -13.36 2.07 -5.35
CA LYS A 180 -13.86 1.32 -4.18
C LYS A 180 -15.07 2.01 -3.57
N ILE A 181 -15.02 3.32 -3.34
CA ILE A 181 -16.14 4.09 -2.78
C ILE A 181 -17.38 3.92 -3.66
N VAL A 182 -17.24 4.13 -4.97
CA VAL A 182 -18.38 4.06 -5.90
C VAL A 182 -18.98 2.66 -5.99
N LEU A 183 -18.15 1.61 -6.02
CA LEU A 183 -18.61 0.24 -6.20
C LEU A 183 -19.06 -0.44 -4.91
N TYR A 184 -18.38 -0.15 -3.79
CA TYR A 184 -18.50 -0.90 -2.54
C TYR A 184 -19.15 -0.06 -1.44
N ASP A 185 -18.59 1.10 -1.12
CA ASP A 185 -19.10 1.91 -0.01
C ASP A 185 -20.50 2.47 -0.32
N LEU A 186 -20.73 2.90 -1.57
CA LEU A 186 -22.03 3.41 -2.01
C LEU A 186 -23.07 2.31 -2.27
N SER A 187 -22.65 1.07 -2.50
CA SER A 187 -23.57 -0.07 -2.64
C SER A 187 -24.02 -0.61 -1.28
N ALA A 188 -23.19 -0.48 -0.25
CA ALA A 188 -23.57 -0.72 1.14
C ALA A 188 -24.69 0.25 1.61
N LEU A 189 -24.73 1.47 1.07
CA LEU A 189 -25.88 2.39 1.22
C LEU A 189 -26.97 2.08 0.19
N TYR A 190 -27.83 1.10 0.46
CA TYR A 190 -28.99 0.66 -0.35
C TYR A 190 -29.83 1.74 -1.07
N ALA A 191 -29.79 3.01 -0.66
CA ALA A 191 -30.52 4.12 -1.28
C ALA A 191 -29.87 4.68 -2.56
N LEU A 192 -28.54 4.68 -2.68
CA LEU A 192 -27.87 5.29 -3.84
C LEU A 192 -28.03 4.44 -5.11
N TYR A 193 -28.09 3.11 -4.96
CA TYR A 193 -28.38 2.17 -6.05
C TYR A 193 -29.69 2.53 -6.77
N ARG A 194 -30.73 2.83 -6.02
CA ARG A 194 -32.04 3.19 -6.57
C ARG A 194 -31.98 4.52 -7.34
N VAL A 195 -31.32 5.53 -6.78
CA VAL A 195 -31.19 6.87 -7.39
C VAL A 195 -30.29 6.84 -8.63
N ALA A 196 -29.19 6.10 -8.60
CA ALA A 196 -28.30 5.92 -9.74
C ALA A 196 -28.99 5.18 -10.89
N SER A 197 -29.81 4.15 -10.59
CA SER A 197 -30.63 3.48 -11.60
C SER A 197 -31.64 4.43 -12.26
N PHE A 198 -32.34 5.28 -11.49
CA PHE A 198 -33.27 6.26 -12.05
C PHE A 198 -32.56 7.36 -12.84
N PHE A 199 -31.41 7.83 -12.37
CA PHE A 199 -30.62 8.86 -13.05
C PHE A 199 -30.06 8.35 -14.39
N ALA A 200 -29.53 7.12 -14.41
CA ALA A 200 -29.11 6.47 -15.65
C ALA A 200 -30.29 6.29 -16.62
N LEU A 201 -31.46 5.89 -16.12
CA LEU A 201 -32.67 5.80 -16.94
C LEU A 201 -33.07 7.16 -17.53
N ALA A 202 -33.03 8.23 -16.74
CA ALA A 202 -33.37 9.58 -17.18
C ALA A 202 -32.40 10.10 -18.25
N LEU A 203 -31.10 9.83 -18.11
CA LEU A 203 -30.11 10.18 -19.13
C LEU A 203 -30.35 9.42 -20.45
N ILE A 204 -30.69 8.14 -20.37
CA ILE A 204 -31.05 7.33 -21.56
C ILE A 204 -32.31 7.90 -22.21
N ALA A 205 -33.36 8.18 -21.43
CA ALA A 205 -34.60 8.75 -21.94
C ALA A 205 -34.37 10.13 -22.61
N LEU A 206 -33.55 10.99 -22.00
CA LEU A 206 -33.16 12.28 -22.56
C LEU A 206 -32.37 12.12 -23.86
N ALA A 207 -31.43 11.17 -23.92
CA ALA A 207 -30.66 10.88 -25.12
C ALA A 207 -31.56 10.39 -26.28
N VAL A 208 -32.55 9.54 -25.98
CA VAL A 208 -33.55 9.09 -26.97
C VAL A 208 -34.41 10.26 -27.45
N ALA A 209 -34.93 11.07 -26.52
CA ALA A 209 -35.74 12.23 -26.86
C ALA A 209 -34.96 13.23 -27.73
N TYR A 210 -33.69 13.48 -27.40
CA TYR A 210 -32.81 14.33 -28.19
C TYR A 210 -32.54 13.76 -29.59
N ALA A 211 -32.26 12.46 -29.70
CA ALA A 211 -32.03 11.81 -30.98
C ALA A 211 -33.28 11.85 -31.88
N TYR A 212 -34.47 11.69 -31.28
CA TYR A 212 -35.73 11.75 -32.00
C TYR A 212 -36.05 13.18 -32.46
N ASN A 213 -35.89 14.17 -31.57
CA ASN A 213 -36.10 15.58 -31.90
C ASN A 213 -35.12 16.06 -32.99
N ARG A 214 -33.85 15.63 -32.91
CA ARG A 214 -32.86 15.91 -33.96
C ARG A 214 -33.29 15.36 -35.32
N LYS A 215 -33.82 14.13 -35.35
CA LYS A 215 -34.32 13.51 -36.60
C LYS A 215 -35.54 14.24 -37.16
N ALA A 216 -36.49 14.64 -36.30
CA ALA A 216 -37.67 15.39 -36.70
C ALA A 216 -37.29 16.76 -37.31
N VAL A 217 -36.35 17.48 -36.68
CA VAL A 217 -35.83 18.75 -37.21
C VAL A 217 -35.12 18.55 -38.56
N SER A 218 -34.31 17.51 -38.73
CA SER A 218 -33.65 17.24 -40.02
C SER A 218 -34.63 16.86 -41.13
N ALA A 219 -35.71 16.13 -40.83
CA ALA A 219 -36.75 15.79 -41.81
C ALA A 219 -37.58 17.00 -42.25
N SER A 220 -37.83 17.96 -41.35
CA SER A 220 -38.51 19.21 -41.70
C SER A 220 -37.67 20.12 -42.61
N ARG A 221 -36.34 20.02 -42.55
CA ARG A 221 -35.40 20.80 -43.36
C ARG A 221 -35.14 20.25 -44.77
N SER A 222 -35.47 18.98 -45.04
CA SER A 222 -35.37 18.40 -46.40
C SER A 222 -36.65 18.55 -47.22
N ASN A 223 -37.74 19.00 -46.59
CA ASN A 223 -39.03 19.27 -47.23
C ASN A 223 -39.24 20.78 -47.52
N VAL A 224 -38.19 21.58 -47.34
CA VAL A 224 -38.07 22.97 -47.81
C VAL A 224 -36.95 22.98 -48.83
#